data_AF-A0A3S1X167-F1
#
_entry.id   AF-A0A3S1X167-F1
#
_cell.length_a   1.000
_cell.length_b   1.000
_cell.length_c   1.000
_cell.angle_alpha   90.00
_cell.angle_beta   90.00
_cell.angle_gamma   90.00
#
_symmetry.space_group_name_H-M   'P 1'
#
loop_
_entity.id
_entity.type
_entity.pdbx_description
1 polymer ?
#
loop_
_entity_poly.entity_id
_entity_poly.type
_entity_poly.pdbx_seq_one_letter_code
_entity_poly.pdbx_strand_id
1 'polypeptide(L)'
;ADIADVRAASPRQVEILLKSPNPDMDYVLSDLHFAMVPAGFADWAKPVGTGPFKLTAFQPGVRATASRNEAYWRSDRGHVDTVESVVINDMTARVSALQGGSVHIINGVDYKIAPLLKKDLRAYLVVTEGKQHFSLPMDATKEPFNNPDIVLALKHALDRKQMVDLLMAGYGRV
;
A
#
# COMPACT_ATOMS: atom_id res chain seq x y z
N ALA A 1 1.44 -5.92 19.49
CA ALA A 1 1.09 -5.34 20.80
C ALA A 1 0.88 -6.47 21.78
N ASP A 2 1.33 -6.32 23.02
CA ASP A 2 1.18 -7.37 24.03
C ASP A 2 -0.21 -7.24 24.69
N ILE A 3 -1.23 -7.74 23.98
CA ILE A 3 -2.65 -7.70 24.40
C ILE A 3 -2.87 -8.81 25.44
N ALA A 4 -3.47 -8.44 26.57
CA ALA A 4 -3.84 -9.36 27.64
C ALA A 4 -5.24 -9.94 27.42
N ASP A 5 -6.20 -9.09 27.04
CA ASP A 5 -7.60 -9.48 26.81
C ASP A 5 -8.28 -8.53 25.83
N VAL A 6 -9.30 -9.02 25.13
CA VAL A 6 -10.20 -8.23 24.28
C VAL A 6 -11.62 -8.69 24.52
N ARG A 7 -12.49 -7.79 24.97
CA ARG A 7 -13.89 -8.11 25.27
C ARG A 7 -14.87 -7.06 24.78
N ALA A 8 -16.07 -7.51 24.43
CA ALA A 8 -17.19 -6.62 24.17
C ALA A 8 -17.78 -6.17 25.52
N ALA A 9 -17.57 -4.92 25.89
CA ALA A 9 -18.18 -4.34 27.09
C ALA A 9 -19.67 -4.00 26.86
N SER A 10 -20.04 -3.71 25.62
CA SER A 10 -21.43 -3.51 25.15
C SER A 10 -21.53 -3.72 23.64
N PRO A 11 -22.73 -3.67 23.02
CA PRO A 11 -22.89 -3.78 21.57
C PRO A 11 -22.12 -2.73 20.74
N ARG A 12 -21.67 -1.63 21.36
CA ARG A 12 -20.92 -0.55 20.68
C ARG A 12 -19.60 -0.19 21.38
N GLN A 13 -19.11 -1.05 22.27
CA GLN A 13 -17.89 -0.79 23.03
C GLN A 13 -17.04 -2.04 23.12
N VAL A 14 -15.80 -1.92 22.67
CA VAL A 14 -14.75 -2.94 22.83
C VAL A 14 -13.74 -2.43 23.85
N GLU A 15 -13.43 -3.27 24.84
CA GLU A 15 -12.37 -3.03 25.80
C GLU A 15 -11.16 -3.89 25.44
N ILE A 16 -9.99 -3.27 25.34
CA ILE A 16 -8.72 -3.94 25.05
C ILE A 16 -7.80 -3.72 26.24
N LEU A 17 -7.48 -4.80 26.97
CA LEU A 17 -6.55 -4.78 28.08
C LEU A 17 -5.14 -5.08 27.56
N LEU A 18 -4.17 -4.24 27.92
CA LEU A 18 -2.77 -4.41 27.56
C LEU A 18 -1.99 -5.01 28.73
N LYS A 19 -1.00 -5.87 28.46
CA LYS A 19 -0.11 -6.41 29.50
C LYS A 19 0.86 -5.37 30.05
N SER A 20 1.18 -4.35 29.25
CA SER A 20 2.05 -3.24 29.59
C SER A 20 1.60 -1.97 28.85
N PRO A 21 1.97 -0.76 29.34
CA PRO A 21 1.64 0.48 28.66
C PRO A 21 2.17 0.50 27.21
N ASN A 22 1.31 0.84 26.25
CA ASN A 22 1.69 1.04 24.86
C ASN A 22 1.11 2.38 24.36
N PRO A 23 1.94 3.44 24.21
CA PRO A 23 1.46 4.73 23.75
C PRO A 23 1.02 4.74 22.27
N ASP A 24 1.44 3.75 21.47
CA ASP A 24 1.16 3.68 20.03
C ASP A 24 -0.09 2.85 19.71
N MET A 25 -0.91 2.50 20.71
CA MET A 25 -2.01 1.56 20.52
C MET A 25 -3.07 2.08 19.55
N ASP A 26 -3.34 3.38 19.54
CA ASP A 26 -4.23 4.03 18.57
C ASP A 26 -3.70 3.91 17.13
N TYR A 27 -2.39 4.09 16.94
CA TYR A 27 -1.74 3.89 15.65
C TYR A 27 -1.83 2.42 15.20
N VAL A 28 -1.60 1.47 16.11
CA VAL A 28 -1.72 0.03 15.83
C VAL A 28 -3.13 -0.33 15.36
N LEU A 29 -4.17 0.22 15.98
CA LEU A 29 -5.57 -0.03 15.58
C LEU A 29 -5.94 0.60 14.23
N SER A 30 -5.17 1.58 13.76
CA SER A 30 -5.36 2.18 12.43
C SER A 30 -4.69 1.39 11.29
N ASP A 31 -3.89 0.39 11.63
CA ASP A 31 -3.14 -0.40 10.68
C ASP A 31 -4.04 -1.34 9.85
N LEU A 32 -3.68 -1.52 8.58
CA LEU A 32 -4.47 -2.29 7.62
C LEU A 32 -4.67 -3.77 7.99
N HIS A 33 -3.83 -4.32 8.88
CA HIS A 33 -3.96 -5.70 9.35
C HIS A 33 -5.09 -5.89 10.36
N PHE A 34 -5.66 -4.81 10.93
CA PHE A 34 -6.81 -4.84 11.84
C PHE A 34 -8.15 -4.64 11.11
N ALA A 35 -8.29 -5.25 9.92
CA ALA A 35 -9.53 -5.21 9.17
C ALA A 35 -10.68 -5.90 9.92
N MET A 36 -11.86 -5.26 9.95
CA MET A 36 -13.04 -5.81 10.60
C MET A 36 -13.77 -6.80 9.69
N VAL A 37 -13.99 -8.01 10.18
CA VAL A 37 -14.73 -9.09 9.52
C VAL A 37 -15.86 -9.60 10.42
N PRO A 38 -16.86 -10.33 9.88
CA PRO A 38 -17.87 -10.97 10.71
C PRO A 38 -17.26 -11.91 11.77
N ALA A 39 -17.94 -12.06 12.92
CA ALA A 39 -17.51 -13.00 13.94
C ALA A 39 -17.46 -14.44 13.38
N GLY A 40 -16.38 -15.17 13.65
CA GLY A 40 -16.17 -16.53 13.14
C GLY A 40 -15.86 -16.62 11.65
N PHE A 41 -15.51 -15.50 10.99
CA PHE A 41 -15.14 -15.50 9.58
C PHE A 41 -13.92 -16.39 9.29
N ALA A 42 -14.06 -17.25 8.28
CA ALA A 42 -13.02 -18.21 7.88
C ALA A 42 -12.81 -18.33 6.36
N ASP A 43 -13.77 -17.89 5.53
CA ASP A 43 -13.71 -18.03 4.07
C ASP A 43 -12.97 -16.86 3.42
N TRP A 44 -11.64 -16.88 3.48
CA TRP A 44 -10.79 -15.85 2.89
C TRP A 44 -10.79 -15.85 1.35
N ALA A 45 -11.36 -16.87 0.69
CA ALA A 45 -11.57 -16.84 -0.75
C ALA A 45 -12.74 -15.92 -1.15
N LYS A 46 -13.63 -15.59 -0.21
CA LYS A 46 -14.77 -14.67 -0.38
C LYS A 46 -14.78 -13.63 0.75
N PRO A 47 -13.83 -12.68 0.73
CA PRO A 47 -13.70 -11.69 1.80
C PRO A 47 -14.98 -10.87 1.99
N VAL A 48 -15.42 -10.77 3.24
CA VAL A 48 -16.54 -9.92 3.66
C VAL A 48 -16.02 -8.83 4.57
N GLY A 49 -16.26 -7.57 4.20
CA GLY A 49 -15.86 -6.40 4.97
C GLY A 49 -16.94 -5.33 5.00
N THR A 50 -16.64 -4.20 5.62
CA THR A 50 -17.57 -3.08 5.84
C THR A 50 -17.37 -1.91 4.87
N GLY A 51 -16.47 -2.06 3.89
CA GLY A 51 -16.05 -1.00 2.99
C GLY A 51 -17.10 -0.56 1.95
N PRO A 52 -16.80 0.50 1.18
CA PRO A 52 -17.70 1.06 0.16
C PRO A 52 -17.82 0.21 -1.11
N PHE A 53 -17.02 -0.86 -1.25
CA PHE A 53 -17.07 -1.78 -2.38
C PHE A 53 -17.04 -3.22 -1.91
N LYS A 54 -17.79 -4.09 -2.60
CA LYS A 54 -17.86 -5.55 -2.38
C LYS A 54 -17.11 -6.24 -3.51
N LEU A 55 -16.19 -7.13 -3.18
CA LEU A 55 -15.48 -7.94 -4.18
C LEU A 55 -16.48 -8.82 -4.94
N THR A 56 -16.49 -8.74 -6.26
CA THR A 56 -17.36 -9.55 -7.14
C THR A 56 -16.58 -10.63 -7.89
N ALA A 57 -15.32 -10.37 -8.22
CA ALA A 57 -14.44 -11.34 -8.85
C ALA A 57 -12.98 -11.11 -8.45
N PHE A 58 -12.24 -12.20 -8.28
CA PHE A 58 -10.79 -12.16 -8.06
C PHE A 58 -10.11 -13.26 -8.85
N GLN A 59 -9.21 -12.85 -9.74
CA GLN A 59 -8.36 -13.70 -10.54
C GLN A 59 -6.91 -13.34 -10.21
N PRO A 60 -6.23 -14.11 -9.33
CA PRO A 60 -4.88 -13.81 -8.89
C PRO A 60 -3.94 -13.54 -10.07
N GLY A 61 -3.19 -12.44 -10.01
CA GLY A 61 -2.25 -12.04 -11.06
C GLY A 61 -2.88 -11.50 -12.35
N VAL A 62 -4.21 -11.43 -12.45
CA VAL A 62 -4.92 -10.97 -13.64
C VAL A 62 -5.79 -9.74 -13.33
N ARG A 63 -6.80 -9.89 -12.46
CA ARG A 63 -7.74 -8.82 -12.15
C ARG A 63 -8.51 -9.03 -10.84
N ALA A 64 -8.96 -7.93 -10.27
CA ALA A 64 -9.96 -7.89 -9.21
C ALA A 64 -11.08 -6.91 -9.59
N THR A 65 -12.34 -7.33 -9.45
CA THR A 65 -13.50 -6.49 -9.71
C THR A 65 -14.32 -6.37 -8.44
N ALA A 66 -14.79 -5.17 -8.13
CA ALA A 66 -15.65 -4.90 -6.99
C ALA A 66 -16.79 -3.96 -7.37
N SER A 67 -18.00 -4.22 -6.88
CA SER A 67 -19.18 -3.38 -7.08
C SER A 67 -19.42 -2.48 -5.87
N ARG A 68 -20.05 -1.32 -6.08
CA ARG A 68 -20.42 -0.41 -5.00
C ARG A 68 -21.26 -1.13 -3.94
N ASN A 69 -20.98 -0.86 -2.66
CA ASN A 69 -21.81 -1.28 -1.54
C ASN A 69 -22.89 -0.22 -1.28
N GLU A 70 -24.10 -0.43 -1.78
CA GLU A 70 -25.23 0.50 -1.59
C GLU A 70 -25.63 0.67 -0.11
N ALA A 71 -25.29 -0.29 0.75
CA ALA A 71 -25.53 -0.23 2.19
C ALA A 71 -24.32 0.32 2.97
N TYR A 72 -23.36 0.97 2.31
CA TYR A 72 -22.21 1.55 2.99
C TYR A 72 -22.65 2.65 3.95
N TRP A 73 -22.09 2.64 5.16
CA TRP A 73 -22.55 3.47 6.27
C TRP A 73 -22.22 4.96 6.12
N ARG A 74 -21.32 5.35 5.19
CA ARG A 74 -21.07 6.76 4.84
C ARG A 74 -21.64 7.09 3.48
N SER A 75 -22.45 8.15 3.41
CA SER A 75 -23.03 8.63 2.15
C SER A 75 -22.07 9.39 1.25
N ASP A 76 -20.91 9.84 1.77
CA ASP A 76 -19.91 10.65 1.06
C ASP A 76 -18.87 9.82 0.29
N ARG A 77 -19.10 8.52 0.06
CA ARG A 77 -18.07 7.60 -0.50
C ARG A 77 -18.61 6.67 -1.57
N GLY A 78 -17.65 6.02 -2.23
CA GLY A 78 -17.87 5.01 -3.26
C GLY A 78 -18.64 5.60 -4.43
N HIS A 79 -18.04 6.55 -5.16
CA HIS A 79 -18.69 7.40 -6.16
C HIS A 79 -18.87 6.76 -7.56
N VAL A 80 -18.34 5.55 -7.75
CA VAL A 80 -18.43 4.79 -9.01
C VAL A 80 -19.13 3.47 -8.78
N ASP A 81 -19.77 2.91 -9.81
CA ASP A 81 -20.57 1.69 -9.68
C ASP A 81 -19.68 0.44 -9.54
N THR A 82 -18.51 0.46 -10.16
CA THR A 82 -17.57 -0.64 -10.17
C THR A 82 -16.14 -0.11 -10.14
N VAL A 83 -15.27 -0.83 -9.45
CA VAL A 83 -13.82 -0.66 -9.50
C VAL A 83 -13.23 -1.95 -10.05
N GLU A 84 -12.45 -1.83 -11.12
CA GLU A 84 -11.66 -2.92 -11.66
C GLU A 84 -10.17 -2.59 -11.51
N SER A 85 -9.45 -3.48 -10.85
CA SER A 85 -7.99 -3.44 -10.74
C SER A 85 -7.42 -4.52 -11.66
N VAL A 86 -6.71 -4.10 -12.71
CA VAL A 86 -6.09 -5.00 -13.69
C VAL A 86 -4.58 -5.04 -13.46
N VAL A 87 -3.99 -6.22 -13.54
CA VAL A 87 -2.54 -6.41 -13.39
C VAL A 87 -1.86 -6.18 -14.75
N ILE A 88 -1.09 -5.10 -14.85
CA ILE A 88 -0.25 -4.79 -16.00
C ILE A 88 1.20 -4.64 -15.51
N ASN A 89 1.96 -5.73 -15.51
CA ASN A 89 3.30 -5.75 -14.93
C ASN A 89 4.28 -4.83 -15.67
N ASP A 90 4.22 -4.81 -17.01
CA ASP A 90 5.06 -3.92 -17.80
C ASP A 90 4.62 -2.46 -17.65
N MET A 91 5.58 -1.61 -17.29
CA MET A 91 5.32 -0.21 -16.99
C MET A 91 5.00 0.60 -18.24
N THR A 92 5.64 0.29 -19.37
CA THR A 92 5.38 0.96 -20.66
C THR A 92 3.96 0.66 -21.13
N ALA A 93 3.56 -0.61 -21.08
CA ALA A 93 2.21 -1.06 -21.39
C ALA A 93 1.17 -0.38 -20.49
N ARG A 94 1.47 -0.17 -19.21
CA ARG A 94 0.58 0.53 -18.27
C ARG A 94 0.36 1.99 -18.65
N VAL A 95 1.43 2.69 -19.05
CA VAL A 95 1.34 4.07 -19.57
C VAL A 95 0.53 4.10 -20.88
N SER A 96 0.79 3.17 -21.80
CA SER A 96 0.01 3.07 -23.04
C SER A 96 -1.47 2.78 -22.79
N ALA A 97 -1.79 1.93 -21.81
CA ALA A 97 -3.17 1.64 -21.42
C ALA A 97 -3.90 2.89 -20.89
N LEU A 98 -3.21 3.74 -20.11
CA LEU A 98 -3.75 5.02 -19.66
C LEU A 98 -4.00 5.95 -20.85
N GLN A 99 -3.01 6.11 -21.74
CA GLN A 99 -3.11 6.99 -22.90
C GLN A 99 -4.14 6.54 -23.93
N GLY A 100 -4.36 5.22 -24.03
CA GLY A 100 -5.41 4.60 -24.85
C GLY A 100 -6.79 4.57 -24.18
N GLY A 101 -6.91 4.99 -22.92
CA GLY A 101 -8.17 5.02 -22.19
C GLY A 101 -8.70 3.66 -21.73
N SER A 102 -7.89 2.60 -21.81
CA SER A 102 -8.26 1.27 -21.30
C SER A 102 -8.24 1.20 -19.78
N VAL A 103 -7.52 2.11 -19.12
CA VAL A 103 -7.54 2.30 -17.66
C VAL A 103 -7.64 3.80 -17.34
N HIS A 104 -8.27 4.11 -16.21
CA HIS A 104 -8.47 5.51 -15.77
C HIS A 104 -7.35 5.99 -14.83
N ILE A 105 -6.71 5.07 -14.11
CA ILE A 105 -5.70 5.37 -13.09
C ILE A 105 -4.61 4.31 -13.19
N ILE A 106 -3.36 4.75 -13.10
CA ILE A 106 -2.20 3.88 -12.97
C ILE A 106 -1.35 4.31 -11.77
N ASN A 107 -0.69 3.36 -11.13
CA ASN A 107 0.31 3.59 -10.10
C ASN A 107 1.72 3.23 -10.62
N GLY A 108 2.75 3.64 -9.88
CA GLY A 108 4.13 3.24 -10.17
C GLY A 108 4.65 3.78 -11.50
N VAL A 109 4.37 5.06 -11.79
CA VAL A 109 4.89 5.73 -12.98
C VAL A 109 6.42 5.86 -12.87
N ASP A 110 7.15 5.48 -13.93
CA ASP A 110 8.60 5.66 -13.99
C ASP A 110 8.97 7.13 -13.80
N TYR A 111 9.97 7.38 -12.97
CA TYR A 111 10.45 8.73 -12.70
C TYR A 111 10.96 9.46 -13.95
N LYS A 112 11.49 8.74 -14.94
CA LYS A 112 11.94 9.29 -16.23
C LYS A 112 10.79 9.64 -17.15
N ILE A 113 9.64 8.95 -17.04
CA ILE A 113 8.44 9.21 -17.86
C ILE A 113 7.53 10.26 -17.20
N ALA A 114 7.60 10.43 -15.88
CA ALA A 114 6.79 11.40 -15.14
C ALA A 114 6.82 12.83 -15.73
N PRO A 115 7.96 13.42 -16.14
CA PRO A 115 7.98 14.74 -16.78
C PRO A 115 7.23 14.81 -18.11
N LEU A 116 7.17 13.70 -18.86
CA LEU A 116 6.40 13.61 -20.11
C LEU A 116 4.90 13.57 -19.80
N LEU A 117 4.49 12.72 -18.86
CA LEU A 117 3.07 12.61 -18.45
C LEU A 117 2.54 13.89 -17.81
N LYS A 118 3.39 14.67 -17.13
CA LYS A 118 3.05 15.99 -16.62
C LYS A 118 2.64 16.99 -17.73
N LYS A 119 3.07 16.76 -18.98
CA LYS A 119 2.74 17.60 -20.14
C LYS A 119 1.60 17.02 -20.98
N ASP A 120 1.15 15.79 -20.73
CA ASP A 120 0.04 15.18 -21.48
C ASP A 120 -1.29 15.78 -21.02
N LEU A 121 -2.04 16.40 -21.93
CA LEU A 121 -3.33 17.03 -21.62
C LEU A 121 -4.42 16.02 -21.22
N ARG A 122 -4.19 14.72 -21.45
CA ARG A 122 -5.15 13.65 -21.17
C ARG A 122 -4.92 12.98 -19.81
N ALA A 123 -3.81 13.29 -19.13
CA ALA A 123 -3.47 12.69 -17.85
C ALA A 123 -3.11 13.77 -16.82
N TYR A 124 -3.45 13.51 -15.57
CA TYR A 124 -3.02 14.34 -14.45
C TYR A 124 -2.04 13.55 -13.59
N LEU A 125 -0.79 13.99 -13.54
CA LEU A 125 0.22 13.38 -12.69
C LEU A 125 0.04 13.87 -11.24
N VAL A 126 -0.32 12.94 -10.35
CA VAL A 126 -0.32 13.18 -8.90
C VAL A 126 1.02 12.75 -8.32
N VAL A 127 1.71 13.67 -7.66
CA VAL A 127 2.96 13.41 -6.95
C VAL A 127 2.72 13.70 -5.48
N THR A 128 3.01 12.72 -4.62
CA THR A 128 2.91 12.86 -3.17
C THR A 128 4.18 12.35 -2.52
N GLU A 129 4.56 12.95 -1.40
CA GLU A 129 5.57 12.36 -0.53
C GLU A 129 5.00 11.10 0.09
N GLY A 130 5.57 9.95 -0.27
CA GLY A 130 5.21 8.66 0.29
C GLY A 130 6.02 8.34 1.55
N LYS A 131 5.57 7.33 2.30
CA LYS A 131 6.33 6.74 3.41
C LYS A 131 7.32 5.64 2.96
N GLN A 132 7.51 5.48 1.65
CA GLN A 132 8.37 4.45 1.08
C GLN A 132 9.85 4.80 1.35
N HIS A 133 10.59 3.82 1.86
CA HIS A 133 12.02 3.94 2.12
C HIS A 133 12.76 2.80 1.41
N PHE A 134 13.72 3.15 0.55
CA PHE A 134 14.59 2.16 -0.08
C PHE A 134 15.76 1.86 0.84
N SER A 135 15.88 0.60 1.26
CA SER A 135 16.99 0.11 2.05
C SER A 135 17.68 -1.06 1.34
N LEU A 136 18.90 -1.36 1.78
CA LEU A 136 19.60 -2.59 1.44
C LEU A 136 19.71 -3.44 2.71
N PRO A 137 18.70 -4.28 3.02
CA PRO A 137 18.76 -5.14 4.18
C PRO A 137 19.93 -6.12 4.07
N MET A 138 20.67 -6.27 5.16
CA MET A 138 21.81 -7.18 5.25
C MET A 138 21.53 -8.17 6.39
N ASP A 139 21.69 -9.46 6.12
CA ASP A 139 21.50 -10.51 7.12
C ASP A 139 22.67 -10.54 8.10
N ALA A 140 22.53 -9.85 9.23
CA ALA A 140 23.56 -9.73 10.25
C ALA A 140 23.94 -11.08 10.91
N THR A 141 23.25 -12.18 10.61
CA THR A 141 23.60 -13.52 11.10
C THR A 141 24.53 -14.28 10.16
N LYS A 142 24.80 -13.76 8.96
CA LYS A 142 25.60 -14.43 7.93
C LYS A 142 26.82 -13.62 7.54
N GLU A 143 27.93 -14.31 7.27
CA GLU A 143 29.08 -13.68 6.63
C GLU A 143 28.74 -13.17 5.22
N PRO A 144 29.30 -12.02 4.78
CA PRO A 144 30.21 -11.14 5.52
C PRO A 144 29.47 -10.07 6.36
N PHE A 145 28.14 -10.08 6.38
CA PHE A 145 27.31 -9.03 6.98
C PHE A 145 27.19 -9.10 8.51
N ASN A 146 27.62 -10.19 9.12
CA ASN A 146 27.84 -10.30 10.57
C ASN A 146 29.02 -9.45 11.07
N ASN A 147 29.88 -8.93 10.18
CA ASN A 147 30.93 -7.98 10.52
C ASN A 147 30.43 -6.53 10.37
N PRO A 148 30.37 -5.73 11.46
CA PRO A 148 29.89 -4.35 11.41
C PRO A 148 30.75 -3.42 10.53
N ASP A 149 32.05 -3.71 10.37
CA ASP A 149 32.95 -2.91 9.52
C ASP A 149 32.62 -3.08 8.04
N ILE A 150 32.20 -4.28 7.61
CA ILE A 150 31.72 -4.53 6.25
C ILE A 150 30.43 -3.76 5.98
N VAL A 151 29.50 -3.77 6.94
CA VAL A 151 28.25 -3.00 6.86
C VAL A 151 28.55 -1.50 6.77
N LEU A 152 29.51 -1.00 7.56
CA LEU A 152 29.91 0.41 7.54
C LEU A 152 30.60 0.78 6.22
N ALA A 153 31.52 -0.06 5.72
CA ALA A 153 32.17 0.13 4.43
C ALA A 153 31.14 0.24 3.29
N LEU A 154 30.13 -0.62 3.26
CA LEU A 154 29.04 -0.56 2.27
C LEU A 154 28.20 0.72 2.41
N LYS A 155 27.92 1.18 3.63
CA LYS A 155 27.20 2.45 3.85
C LYS A 155 27.96 3.67 3.31
N HIS A 156 29.30 3.63 3.36
CA HIS A 156 30.17 4.68 2.83
C HIS A 156 30.42 4.56 1.32
N ALA A 157 30.36 3.35 0.76
CA ALA A 157 30.53 3.11 -0.67
C ALA A 157 29.35 3.64 -1.52
N LEU A 158 28.20 3.90 -0.91
CA LEU A 158 26.99 4.34 -1.60
C LEU A 158 26.82 5.86 -1.56
N ASP A 159 26.93 6.50 -2.72
CA ASP A 159 26.51 7.89 -2.90
C ASP A 159 24.98 7.96 -3.08
N ARG A 160 24.27 8.14 -1.96
CA ARG A 160 22.81 8.21 -1.93
C ARG A 160 22.27 9.36 -2.77
N LYS A 161 22.97 10.49 -2.84
CA LYS A 161 22.52 11.65 -3.61
C LYS A 161 22.61 11.33 -5.10
N GLN A 162 23.74 10.79 -5.55
CA GLN A 162 23.91 10.34 -6.93
C GLN A 162 22.87 9.28 -7.31
N MET A 163 22.56 8.34 -6.42
CA MET A 163 21.50 7.35 -6.66
C MET A 163 20.13 8.00 -6.87
N VAL A 164 19.73 8.96 -6.02
CA VAL A 164 18.47 9.69 -6.18
C VAL A 164 18.44 10.46 -7.51
N ASP A 165 19.51 11.18 -7.83
CA ASP A 165 19.60 11.98 -9.05
C ASP A 165 19.49 11.10 -10.32
N LEU A 166 20.19 9.96 -10.35
CA LEU A 166 20.24 9.06 -11.51
C LEU A 166 19.01 8.15 -11.64
N LEU A 167 18.52 7.58 -10.54
CA LEU A 167 17.47 6.56 -10.56
C LEU A 167 16.08 7.15 -10.40
N MET A 168 15.96 8.24 -9.63
CA MET A 168 14.66 8.79 -9.23
C MET A 168 14.36 10.15 -9.87
N ALA A 169 15.27 10.70 -10.68
CA ALA A 169 15.09 11.98 -11.39
C ALA A 169 14.58 13.11 -10.45
N GLY A 170 15.05 13.12 -9.20
CA GLY A 170 14.65 14.11 -8.18
C GLY A 170 13.35 13.81 -7.41
N TYR A 171 12.67 12.70 -7.67
CA TYR A 171 11.48 12.25 -6.91
C TYR A 171 11.83 11.47 -5.63
N GLY A 172 13.03 11.68 -5.09
CA GLY A 172 13.51 11.06 -3.86
C GLY A 172 14.24 12.08 -3.00
N ARG A 173 14.45 11.74 -1.73
CA ARG A 173 15.24 12.52 -0.78
C ARG A 173 16.16 11.62 0.02
N VAL A 174 17.27 12.18 0.48
CA VAL A 174 18.25 11.54 1.38
C VAL A 174 18.05 12.07 2.78
#